data_AF-I0HT33-F1
#
_entry.id   AF-I0HT33-F1
#
_cell.length_a   1.000
_cell.length_b   1.000
_cell.length_c   1.000
_cell.angle_alpha   90.00
_cell.angle_beta   90.00
_cell.angle_gamma   90.00
#
_symmetry.space_group_name_H-M   'P 1'
#
loop_
_entity.id
_entity.type
_entity.pdbx_description
1 polymer ?
#
loop_
_entity_poly.entity_id
_entity_poly.type
_entity_poly.pdbx_seq_one_letter_code
_entity_poly.pdbx_strand_id
1 'polypeptide(L)'
;MSHHKTPRAGADELANIVAGLVARLEAADSIESIDSALDSAAAFAGMLGMENVPVAALLPEPDRPVTRSGAIRCFVDRGMPAELAGPFLDAAVRMVRLEHDAKRQRIREAFAHALHLLETLGEDDPRTLAAAIKAVELQAPGTVARGAEACGIRLPRPTHFTDDGAPLYSVEGVAEALGLSPEQVAADVEELAGVTDFLAPEEAHPVQ
;
A
#
# COMPACT_ATOMS: atom_id res chain seq x y z
N MET A 1 -9.58 23.30 26.53
CA MET A 1 -8.74 22.58 25.53
C MET A 1 -7.63 21.91 26.29
N SER A 2 -7.80 20.63 26.63
CA SER A 2 -6.83 19.86 27.41
C SER A 2 -5.79 19.29 26.46
N HIS A 3 -4.54 19.76 26.56
CA HIS A 3 -3.41 19.09 25.94
C HIS A 3 -3.22 17.75 26.66
N HIS A 4 -3.64 16.65 26.04
CA HIS A 4 -3.17 15.32 26.45
C HIS A 4 -1.66 15.26 26.23
N LYS A 5 -0.89 15.51 27.29
CA LYS A 5 0.52 15.13 27.35
C LYS A 5 0.54 13.60 27.40
N THR A 6 0.85 12.97 26.28
CA THR A 6 1.23 11.56 26.23
C THR A 6 2.38 11.37 27.22
N PRO A 7 2.30 10.41 28.16
CA PRO A 7 3.38 10.14 29.08
C PRO A 7 4.64 9.77 28.26
N ARG A 8 5.75 10.47 28.51
CA ARG A 8 7.05 10.10 27.93
C ARG A 8 7.41 8.73 28.50
N ALA A 9 7.47 7.72 27.64
CA ALA A 9 7.99 6.40 27.98
C ALA A 9 9.38 6.53 28.62
N GLY A 10 9.66 5.69 29.61
CA GLY A 10 10.99 5.64 30.24
C GLY A 10 12.06 5.16 29.24
N ALA A 11 13.33 5.47 29.49
CA ALA A 11 14.43 5.05 28.61
C ALA A 11 14.48 3.51 28.42
N ASP A 12 14.19 2.74 29.47
CA ASP A 12 14.14 1.28 29.43
C ASP A 12 12.95 0.75 28.61
N GLU A 13 11.81 1.44 28.69
CA GLU A 13 10.61 1.12 27.91
C GLU A 13 10.86 1.38 26.42
N LEU A 14 11.47 2.52 26.08
CA LEU A 14 11.89 2.83 24.72
C LEU A 14 12.91 1.83 24.18
N ALA A 15 13.88 1.42 24.99
CA ALA A 15 14.88 0.42 24.60
C ALA A 15 14.24 -0.92 24.26
N ASN A 16 13.28 -1.38 25.09
CA ASN A 16 12.54 -2.62 24.84
C ASN A 16 11.70 -2.54 23.57
N ILE A 17 11.04 -1.41 23.31
CA ILE A 17 10.23 -1.23 22.09
C ILE A 17 11.12 -1.21 20.85
N VAL A 18 12.24 -0.48 20.87
CA VAL A 18 13.19 -0.44 19.74
C VAL A 18 13.77 -1.83 19.47
N ALA A 19 14.17 -2.56 20.51
CA ALA A 19 14.69 -3.92 20.38
C ALA A 19 13.63 -4.87 19.77
N GLY A 20 12.37 -4.77 20.22
CA GLY A 20 11.27 -5.55 19.67
C GLY A 20 10.98 -5.24 18.20
N LEU A 21 11.05 -3.97 17.81
CA LEU A 21 10.89 -3.54 16.42
C LEU A 21 12.02 -4.08 15.53
N VAL A 22 13.27 -3.95 15.98
CA VAL A 22 14.44 -4.49 15.25
C VAL A 22 14.29 -5.99 15.03
N ALA A 23 13.97 -6.75 16.07
CA ALA A 23 13.81 -8.20 15.97
C ALA A 23 12.70 -8.59 14.97
N ARG A 24 11.57 -7.87 14.93
CA ARG A 24 10.49 -8.12 13.96
C ARG A 24 10.93 -7.81 12.52
N LEU A 25 11.66 -6.72 12.31
CA LEU A 25 12.19 -6.35 10.98
C LEU A 25 13.29 -7.29 10.48
N GLU A 26 14.04 -7.90 11.39
CA GLU A 26 15.04 -8.93 11.07
C GLU A 26 14.37 -10.27 10.71
N ALA A 27 13.28 -10.62 11.39
CA ALA A 27 12.53 -11.85 11.14
C ALA A 27 11.59 -11.77 9.92
N ALA A 28 11.31 -10.58 9.38
CA ALA A 28 10.42 -10.40 8.25
C ALA A 28 11.02 -10.94 6.94
N ASP A 29 10.39 -12.00 6.40
CA ASP A 29 10.82 -12.78 5.24
C ASP A 29 9.69 -13.04 4.20
N SER A 30 8.47 -12.61 4.48
CA SER A 30 7.28 -12.74 3.62
C SER A 30 6.52 -11.42 3.53
N ILE A 31 5.62 -11.24 2.57
CA ILE A 31 4.84 -9.98 2.45
C ILE A 31 4.02 -9.73 3.71
N GLU A 32 3.34 -10.74 4.24
CA GLU A 32 2.53 -10.63 5.45
C GLU A 32 3.38 -10.29 6.68
N SER A 33 4.57 -10.89 6.82
CA SER A 33 5.47 -10.58 7.93
C SER A 33 6.12 -9.20 7.77
N ILE A 34 6.35 -8.75 6.55
CA ILE A 34 6.79 -7.38 6.24
C ILE A 34 5.68 -6.38 6.60
N ASP A 35 4.44 -6.59 6.18
CA ASP A 35 3.32 -5.68 6.47
C ASP A 35 3.08 -5.55 7.97
N SER A 36 3.06 -6.68 8.69
CA SER A 36 2.96 -6.69 10.17
C SER A 36 4.12 -5.94 10.85
N ALA A 37 5.34 -6.06 10.30
CA ALA A 37 6.50 -5.34 10.80
C ALA A 37 6.41 -3.83 10.49
N LEU A 38 5.91 -3.44 9.32
CA LEU A 38 5.68 -2.05 8.93
C LEU A 38 4.58 -1.39 9.78
N ASP A 39 3.47 -2.08 10.05
CA ASP A 39 2.40 -1.60 10.93
C ASP A 39 2.90 -1.38 12.37
N SER A 40 3.67 -2.35 12.88
CA SER A 40 4.33 -2.23 14.20
C SER A 40 5.24 -1.00 14.27
N ALA A 41 5.93 -0.70 13.16
CA ALA A 41 6.83 0.43 13.08
C ALA A 41 6.10 1.78 12.93
N ALA A 42 5.01 1.81 12.17
CA ALA A 42 4.15 2.98 12.04
C ALA A 42 3.52 3.35 13.40
N ALA A 43 3.03 2.35 14.15
CA ALA A 43 2.56 2.52 15.51
C ALA A 43 3.65 3.09 16.43
N PHE A 44 4.89 2.60 16.31
CA PHE A 44 6.03 3.13 17.07
C PHE A 44 6.38 4.57 16.71
N ALA A 45 6.38 4.91 15.42
CA ALA A 45 6.59 6.30 14.96
C ALA A 45 5.52 7.25 15.50
N GLY A 46 4.25 6.79 15.56
CA GLY A 46 3.15 7.51 16.18
C GLY A 46 3.36 7.76 17.68
N MET A 47 3.83 6.75 18.43
CA MET A 47 4.15 6.91 19.87
C MET A 47 5.23 7.96 20.13
N LEU A 48 6.19 8.11 19.21
CA LEU A 48 7.25 9.12 19.30
C LEU A 48 6.82 10.50 18.79
N GLY A 49 5.57 10.68 18.34
CA GLY A 49 5.11 11.91 17.70
C GLY A 49 5.83 12.21 16.38
N MET A 50 6.35 11.17 15.73
CA MET A 50 7.06 11.26 14.44
C MET A 50 6.21 10.81 13.25
N GLU A 51 4.89 10.70 13.43
CA GLU A 51 3.89 10.32 12.42
C GLU A 51 3.96 11.14 11.12
N ASN A 52 4.55 12.34 11.16
CA ASN A 52 4.70 13.23 10.02
C ASN A 52 6.16 13.40 9.56
N VAL A 53 7.11 12.61 10.05
CA VAL A 53 8.48 12.64 9.55
C VAL A 53 8.61 11.52 8.52
N PRO A 54 8.67 11.84 7.22
CA PRO A 54 8.89 10.82 6.22
C PRO A 54 10.21 10.14 6.56
N VAL A 55 10.23 8.81 6.73
CA VAL A 55 11.49 8.09 6.93
C VAL A 55 12.43 8.34 5.75
N ALA A 56 11.88 8.51 4.55
CA ALA A 56 12.59 8.98 3.37
C ALA A 56 13.23 10.38 3.52
N ALA A 57 12.70 11.26 4.36
CA ALA A 57 13.31 12.56 4.69
C ALA A 57 14.36 12.46 5.81
N LEU A 58 14.46 11.30 6.48
CA LEU A 58 15.55 10.94 7.40
C LEU A 58 16.67 10.18 6.66
N LEU A 59 16.36 9.63 5.48
CA LEU A 59 17.36 9.15 4.54
C LEU A 59 18.04 10.36 3.86
N PRO A 60 19.34 10.26 3.55
CA PRO A 60 20.02 11.32 2.81
C PRO A 60 19.32 11.56 1.46
N GLU A 61 18.88 12.78 1.21
CA GLU A 61 18.52 13.21 -0.15
C GLU A 61 19.74 13.02 -1.06
N PRO A 62 19.54 12.67 -2.34
CA PRO A 62 20.64 12.44 -3.29
C PRO A 62 21.62 13.63 -3.39
N ASP A 63 21.15 14.85 -3.11
CA ASP A 63 21.92 16.09 -3.23
C ASP A 63 22.48 16.63 -1.89
N ARG A 64 22.16 15.97 -0.76
CA ARG A 64 22.77 16.25 0.55
C ARG A 64 23.08 14.94 1.27
N PRO A 65 24.35 14.48 1.26
CA PRO A 65 24.74 13.30 2.01
C PRO A 65 24.66 13.60 3.51
N VAL A 66 23.53 13.26 4.12
CA VAL A 66 23.43 13.12 5.57
C VAL A 66 24.28 11.91 5.94
N THR A 67 25.41 12.16 6.59
CA THR A 67 26.24 11.08 7.13
C THR A 67 25.45 10.35 8.22
N ARG A 68 25.70 9.05 8.39
CA ARG A 68 25.10 8.25 9.49
C ARG A 68 25.23 8.95 10.85
N SER A 69 26.39 9.53 11.13
CA SER A 69 26.64 10.30 12.35
C SER A 69 25.78 11.56 12.46
N GLY A 70 25.50 12.24 11.34
CA GLY A 70 24.58 13.39 11.29
C GLY A 70 23.13 13.00 11.56
N ALA A 71 22.67 11.88 11.01
CA ALA A 71 21.33 11.34 11.28
C ALA A 71 21.15 10.92 12.73
N ILE A 72 22.14 10.19 13.30
CA ILE A 72 22.16 9.82 14.73
C ILE A 72 22.08 11.07 15.60
N ARG A 73 22.90 12.08 15.33
CA ARG A 73 22.89 13.33 16.08
C ARG A 73 21.53 14.03 16.03
N CYS A 74 20.84 14.02 14.88
CA CYS A 74 19.50 14.58 14.75
C CYS A 74 18.49 13.91 15.69
N PHE A 75 18.55 12.58 15.86
CA PHE A 75 17.69 11.89 16.84
C PHE A 75 18.06 12.23 18.28
N VAL A 76 19.36 12.31 18.60
CA VAL A 76 19.84 12.70 19.93
C VAL A 76 19.41 14.11 20.31
N ASP A 77 19.56 15.07 19.39
CA ASP A 77 19.14 16.46 19.56
C ASP A 77 17.61 16.58 19.75
N ARG A 78 16.84 15.60 19.27
CA ARG A 78 15.39 15.46 19.47
C ARG A 78 15.00 14.71 20.76
N GLY A 79 15.98 14.38 21.60
CA GLY A 79 15.77 13.76 22.91
C GLY A 79 15.77 12.24 22.91
N MET A 80 16.18 11.58 21.82
CA MET A 80 16.44 10.14 21.82
C MET A 80 17.75 9.84 22.57
N PRO A 81 17.81 8.80 23.41
CA PRO A 81 19.06 8.37 24.01
C PRO A 81 20.10 8.01 22.94
N ALA A 82 21.37 8.39 23.15
CA ALA A 82 22.43 8.23 22.15
C ALA A 82 22.67 6.76 21.79
N GLU A 83 22.52 5.87 22.76
CA GLU A 83 22.59 4.42 22.60
C GLU A 83 21.47 3.84 21.74
N LEU A 84 20.31 4.51 21.64
CA LEU A 84 19.16 4.05 20.83
C LEU A 84 19.09 4.69 19.45
N ALA A 85 19.71 5.86 19.26
CA ALA A 85 19.67 6.59 17.99
C ALA A 85 20.30 5.83 16.81
N GLY A 86 21.36 5.06 17.05
CA GLY A 86 21.98 4.20 16.03
C GLY A 86 21.07 3.03 15.62
N PRO A 87 20.65 2.16 16.57
CA PRO A 87 19.73 1.06 16.30
C PRO A 87 18.41 1.52 15.65
N PHE A 88 17.86 2.66 16.08
CA PHE A 88 16.65 3.21 15.47
C PHE A 88 16.85 3.61 14.00
N LEU A 89 17.96 4.27 13.68
CA LEU A 89 18.30 4.60 12.28
C LEU A 89 18.43 3.34 11.43
N ASP A 90 19.08 2.29 11.94
CA ASP A 90 19.21 1.02 11.21
C ASP A 90 17.86 0.35 10.98
N ALA A 91 16.98 0.35 11.98
CA ALA A 91 15.60 -0.13 11.85
C ALA A 91 14.83 0.65 10.78
N ALA A 92 14.91 1.98 10.80
CA ALA A 92 14.25 2.86 9.84
C ALA A 92 14.75 2.62 8.40
N VAL A 93 16.06 2.47 8.19
CA VAL A 93 16.65 2.11 6.89
C VAL A 93 16.17 0.73 6.44
N ARG A 94 16.10 -0.25 7.36
CA ARG A 94 15.62 -1.60 7.06
C ARG A 94 14.16 -1.59 6.63
N MET A 95 13.29 -0.83 7.32
CA MET A 95 11.89 -0.68 6.94
C MET A 95 11.73 -0.17 5.52
N VAL A 96 12.42 0.91 5.14
CA VAL A 96 12.32 1.46 3.78
C VAL A 96 12.72 0.44 2.73
N ARG A 97 13.77 -0.36 3.01
CA ARG A 97 14.18 -1.45 2.12
C ARG A 97 13.11 -2.53 2.02
N LEU A 98 12.54 -2.96 3.14
CA LEU A 98 11.47 -3.96 3.17
C LEU A 98 10.21 -3.47 2.44
N GLU A 99 9.81 -2.21 2.62
CA GLU A 99 8.70 -1.60 1.90
C GLU A 99 8.94 -1.59 0.39
N HIS A 100 10.16 -1.21 -0.04
CA HIS A 100 10.56 -1.27 -1.44
C HIS A 100 10.54 -2.70 -1.99
N ASP A 101 11.00 -3.68 -1.21
CA ASP A 101 11.04 -5.09 -1.62
C ASP A 101 9.64 -5.70 -1.69
N ALA A 102 8.78 -5.44 -0.69
CA ALA A 102 7.38 -5.83 -0.70
C ALA A 102 6.63 -5.19 -1.88
N LYS A 103 6.83 -3.89 -2.15
CA LYS A 103 6.27 -3.23 -3.33
C LYS A 103 6.69 -3.91 -4.62
N ARG A 104 7.99 -4.22 -4.78
CA ARG A 104 8.50 -4.93 -5.96
C ARG A 104 7.90 -6.32 -6.10
N GLN A 105 7.73 -7.04 -4.99
CA GLN A 105 7.14 -8.36 -4.99
C GLN A 105 5.66 -8.31 -5.39
N ARG A 106 4.86 -7.39 -4.84
CA ARG A 106 3.46 -7.17 -5.24
C ARG A 106 3.30 -6.87 -6.72
N ILE A 107 4.20 -6.05 -7.28
CA ILE A 107 4.21 -5.75 -8.72
C ILE A 107 4.42 -7.05 -9.52
N ARG A 108 5.41 -7.88 -9.14
CA ARG A 108 5.67 -9.16 -9.83
C ARG A 108 4.48 -10.11 -9.74
N GLU A 109 3.86 -10.25 -8.57
CA GLU A 109 2.69 -11.10 -8.37
C GLU A 109 1.49 -10.62 -9.18
N ALA A 110 1.27 -9.31 -9.25
CA ALA A 110 0.21 -8.74 -10.09
C ALA A 110 0.44 -9.01 -11.58
N PHE A 111 1.68 -8.88 -12.08
CA PHE A 111 2.00 -9.22 -13.48
C PHE A 111 1.88 -10.73 -13.74
N ALA A 112 2.33 -11.58 -12.83
CA ALA A 112 2.19 -13.03 -12.96
C ALA A 112 0.72 -13.44 -13.01
N HIS A 113 -0.13 -12.83 -12.17
CA HIS A 113 -1.57 -13.06 -12.19
C HIS A 113 -2.21 -12.59 -13.51
N ALA A 114 -1.86 -11.41 -14.01
CA ALA A 114 -2.35 -10.91 -15.29
C ALA A 114 -1.96 -11.82 -16.46
N LEU A 115 -0.71 -12.30 -16.49
CA LEU A 115 -0.24 -13.25 -17.50
C LEU A 115 -0.98 -14.59 -17.41
N HIS A 116 -1.21 -15.10 -16.20
CA HIS A 116 -1.98 -16.32 -16.00
C HIS A 116 -3.42 -16.19 -16.53
N LEU A 117 -4.09 -15.06 -16.28
CA LEU A 117 -5.43 -14.80 -16.83
C LEU A 117 -5.41 -14.66 -18.36
N LEU A 118 -4.39 -14.02 -18.92
CA LEU A 118 -4.20 -13.93 -20.37
C LEU A 118 -4.07 -15.32 -21.02
N GLU A 119 -3.29 -16.21 -20.41
CA GLU A 119 -3.08 -17.58 -20.91
C GLU A 119 -4.35 -18.45 -20.78
N THR A 120 -5.19 -18.20 -19.77
CA THR A 120 -6.35 -19.05 -19.45
C THR A 120 -7.66 -18.55 -20.05
N LEU A 121 -7.88 -17.23 -20.07
CA LEU A 121 -9.13 -16.60 -20.49
C LEU A 121 -9.00 -15.85 -21.82
N GLY A 122 -7.77 -15.53 -22.24
CA GLY A 122 -7.50 -14.75 -23.44
C GLY A 122 -7.46 -13.24 -23.20
N GLU A 123 -7.14 -12.50 -24.26
CA GLU A 123 -6.91 -11.05 -24.25
C GLU A 123 -8.19 -10.21 -24.16
N ASP A 124 -9.29 -10.74 -24.68
CA ASP A 124 -10.59 -10.06 -24.72
C ASP A 124 -11.40 -10.23 -23.42
N ASP A 125 -10.95 -11.08 -22.49
CA ASP A 125 -11.66 -11.27 -21.22
C ASP A 125 -11.48 -10.04 -20.31
N PRO A 126 -12.59 -9.44 -19.81
CA PRO A 126 -12.52 -8.24 -18.99
C PRO A 126 -11.72 -8.43 -17.69
N ARG A 127 -11.60 -9.66 -17.18
CA ARG A 127 -10.79 -9.98 -15.99
C ARG A 127 -9.30 -9.92 -16.29
N THR A 128 -8.88 -10.38 -17.48
CA THR A 128 -7.50 -10.24 -17.96
C THR A 128 -7.12 -8.76 -18.06
N LEU A 129 -7.99 -7.95 -18.67
CA LEU A 129 -7.76 -6.50 -18.80
C LEU A 129 -7.67 -5.81 -17.43
N ALA A 130 -8.59 -6.12 -16.51
CA ALA A 130 -8.59 -5.57 -15.15
C ALA A 130 -7.30 -5.91 -14.38
N ALA A 131 -6.83 -7.16 -14.48
CA ALA A 131 -5.58 -7.59 -13.85
C ALA A 131 -4.35 -6.89 -14.44
N ALA A 132 -4.30 -6.72 -15.77
CA ALA A 132 -3.23 -5.99 -16.44
C ALA A 132 -3.18 -4.51 -16.03
N ILE A 133 -4.35 -3.85 -15.98
CA ILE A 133 -4.49 -2.47 -15.48
C ILE A 133 -3.97 -2.36 -14.06
N LYS A 134 -4.36 -3.28 -13.16
CA LYS A 134 -3.88 -3.31 -11.77
C LYS A 134 -2.36 -3.45 -11.69
N ALA A 135 -1.75 -4.34 -12.48
CA ALA A 135 -0.31 -4.54 -12.50
C ALA A 135 0.43 -3.27 -12.96
N VAL A 136 -0.05 -2.63 -14.03
CA VAL A 136 0.52 -1.37 -14.56
C VAL A 136 0.39 -0.24 -13.54
N GLU A 137 -0.78 -0.08 -12.90
CA GLU A 137 -1.01 0.96 -11.90
C GLU A 137 -0.13 0.78 -10.65
N LEU A 138 0.14 -0.47 -10.23
CA LEU A 138 1.08 -0.74 -9.13
C LEU A 138 2.52 -0.33 -9.48
N GLN A 139 2.93 -0.52 -10.74
CA GLN A 139 4.27 -0.15 -11.20
C GLN A 139 4.40 1.36 -11.45
N ALA A 140 3.41 1.96 -12.08
CA ALA A 140 3.40 3.35 -12.53
C ALA A 140 2.03 4.00 -12.29
N PRO A 141 1.75 4.47 -11.07
CA PRO A 141 0.46 5.05 -10.71
C PRO A 141 0.04 6.21 -11.63
N GLY A 142 -1.25 6.23 -11.96
CA GLY A 142 -1.90 7.23 -12.82
C GLY A 142 -1.60 7.07 -14.31
N THR A 143 -0.91 6.02 -14.73
CA THR A 143 -0.57 5.80 -16.15
C THR A 143 -1.80 5.48 -16.97
N VAL A 144 -2.71 4.68 -16.45
CA VAL A 144 -3.96 4.31 -17.14
C VAL A 144 -4.87 5.53 -17.25
N ALA A 145 -4.97 6.34 -16.19
CA ALA A 145 -5.74 7.59 -16.22
C ALA A 145 -5.20 8.57 -17.28
N ARG A 146 -3.88 8.79 -17.33
CA ARG A 146 -3.25 9.62 -18.36
C ARG A 146 -3.43 9.05 -19.77
N GLY A 147 -3.34 7.74 -19.93
CA GLY A 147 -3.55 7.06 -21.21
C GLY A 147 -4.98 7.21 -21.70
N ALA A 148 -5.97 7.01 -20.81
CA ALA A 148 -7.38 7.22 -21.12
C ALA A 148 -7.64 8.68 -21.53
N GLU A 149 -7.13 9.65 -20.79
CA GLU A 149 -7.27 11.08 -21.11
C GLU A 149 -6.66 11.42 -22.48
N ALA A 150 -5.47 10.88 -22.80
CA ALA A 150 -4.83 11.07 -24.10
C ALA A 150 -5.65 10.47 -25.27
N CYS A 151 -6.42 9.41 -25.00
CA CYS A 151 -7.36 8.81 -25.95
C CYS A 151 -8.74 9.48 -25.95
N GLY A 152 -8.94 10.57 -25.18
CA GLY A 152 -10.23 11.24 -25.05
C GLY A 152 -11.27 10.48 -24.22
N ILE A 153 -10.86 9.41 -23.54
CA ILE A 153 -11.70 8.60 -22.67
C ILE A 153 -11.74 9.26 -21.29
N ARG A 154 -12.93 9.66 -20.84
CA ARG A 154 -13.13 10.15 -19.48
C ARG A 154 -13.40 8.97 -18.56
N LEU A 155 -12.52 8.73 -17.59
CA LEU A 155 -12.78 7.73 -16.55
C LEU A 155 -13.71 8.32 -15.48
N PRO A 156 -14.65 7.52 -14.94
CA PRO A 156 -15.47 7.95 -13.82
C PRO A 156 -14.60 8.19 -12.60
N ARG A 157 -14.97 9.16 -11.76
CA ARG A 157 -14.30 9.36 -10.47
C ARG A 157 -14.84 8.35 -9.45
N PRO A 158 -13.96 7.70 -8.67
CA PRO A 158 -14.42 6.88 -7.54
C PRO A 158 -15.23 7.73 -6.57
N THR A 159 -16.35 7.20 -6.10
CA THR A 159 -17.14 7.83 -5.03
C THR A 159 -16.73 7.32 -3.66
N HIS A 160 -16.32 6.06 -3.58
CA HIS A 160 -15.87 5.40 -2.36
C HIS A 160 -14.72 4.44 -2.68
N PHE A 161 -14.10 3.90 -1.64
CA PHE A 161 -13.11 2.83 -1.75
C PHE A 161 -13.49 1.71 -0.76
N THR A 162 -13.18 0.46 -1.11
CA THR A 162 -13.26 -0.67 -0.18
C THR A 162 -12.14 -0.58 0.87
N ASP A 163 -12.22 -1.39 1.92
CA ASP A 163 -11.18 -1.46 2.96
C ASP A 163 -9.81 -1.86 2.39
N ASP A 164 -9.81 -2.67 1.32
CA ASP A 164 -8.60 -3.07 0.58
C ASP A 164 -8.14 -2.01 -0.45
N GLY A 165 -8.80 -0.84 -0.49
CA GLY A 165 -8.47 0.27 -1.36
C GLY A 165 -8.96 0.14 -2.81
N ALA A 166 -9.86 -0.79 -3.11
CA ALA A 166 -10.45 -0.91 -4.45
C ALA A 166 -11.48 0.22 -4.68
N PRO A 167 -11.45 0.92 -5.83
CA PRO A 167 -12.37 2.02 -6.10
C PRO A 167 -13.79 1.53 -6.36
N LEU A 168 -14.77 2.20 -5.76
CA LEU A 168 -16.19 2.02 -5.99
C LEU A 168 -16.75 3.25 -6.72
N TYR A 169 -17.51 3.02 -7.78
CA TYR A 169 -18.05 4.06 -8.65
C TYR A 169 -19.57 4.15 -8.51
N SER A 170 -20.12 5.36 -8.55
CA SER A 170 -21.58 5.52 -8.61
C SER A 170 -22.08 5.26 -10.04
N VAL A 171 -23.32 4.79 -10.15
CA VAL A 171 -24.00 4.58 -11.43
C VAL A 171 -24.02 5.87 -12.24
N GLU A 172 -24.28 7.01 -11.59
CA GLU A 172 -24.31 8.33 -12.23
C GLU A 172 -22.92 8.73 -12.77
N GLY A 173 -21.85 8.44 -12.02
CA GLY A 173 -20.48 8.76 -12.44
C GLY A 173 -20.04 7.93 -13.65
N VAL A 174 -20.44 6.66 -13.68
CA VAL A 174 -20.21 5.77 -14.83
C VAL A 174 -21.04 6.22 -16.04
N ALA A 175 -22.31 6.57 -15.84
CA ALA A 175 -23.19 7.07 -16.90
C ALA A 175 -22.63 8.36 -17.55
N GLU A 176 -22.18 9.32 -16.74
CA GLU A 176 -21.54 10.54 -17.23
C GLU A 176 -20.26 10.25 -18.02
N ALA A 177 -19.43 9.34 -17.52
CA ALA A 177 -18.17 8.95 -18.17
C ALA A 177 -18.39 8.29 -19.55
N LEU A 178 -19.44 7.47 -19.67
CA LEU A 178 -19.77 6.73 -20.87
C LEU A 178 -20.74 7.46 -21.81
N GLY A 179 -21.32 8.59 -21.39
CA GLY A 179 -22.34 9.30 -22.16
C GLY A 179 -23.66 8.54 -22.26
N LEU A 180 -23.97 7.72 -21.25
CA LEU A 180 -25.18 6.90 -21.15
C LEU A 180 -26.15 7.50 -20.12
N SER A 181 -27.38 7.00 -20.08
CA SER A 181 -28.29 7.29 -18.97
C SER A 181 -28.00 6.40 -17.76
N PRO A 182 -28.21 6.88 -16.51
CA PRO A 182 -28.08 6.05 -15.32
C PRO A 182 -28.93 4.78 -15.35
N GLU A 183 -30.12 4.83 -15.95
CA GLU A 183 -31.01 3.68 -16.10
C GLU A 183 -30.43 2.61 -17.02
N GLN A 184 -29.75 3.01 -18.12
CA GLN A 184 -29.05 2.07 -18.99
C GLN A 184 -27.89 1.40 -18.27
N VAL A 185 -27.08 2.18 -17.54
CA VAL A 185 -25.96 1.62 -16.77
C VAL A 185 -26.46 0.66 -15.69
N ALA A 186 -27.55 0.99 -14.99
CA ALA A 186 -28.13 0.09 -13.98
C ALA A 186 -28.63 -1.23 -14.59
N ALA A 187 -29.30 -1.17 -15.76
CA ALA A 187 -29.76 -2.35 -16.47
C ALA A 187 -28.59 -3.23 -16.95
N ASP A 188 -27.54 -2.62 -17.51
CA ASP A 188 -26.34 -3.35 -17.95
C ASP A 188 -25.61 -4.01 -16.77
N VAL A 189 -25.55 -3.33 -15.62
CA VAL A 189 -24.98 -3.90 -14.38
C VAL A 189 -25.81 -5.06 -13.86
N GLU A 190 -27.14 -4.96 -13.88
CA GLU A 190 -28.04 -6.05 -13.45
C GLU A 190 -27.96 -7.25 -14.40
N GLU A 191 -27.85 -7.02 -15.70
CA GLU A 191 -27.61 -8.07 -16.71
C GLU A 191 -26.27 -8.76 -16.48
N LEU A 192 -25.18 -7.99 -16.25
CA LEU A 192 -23.87 -8.54 -15.94
C LEU A 192 -23.85 -9.30 -14.60
N ALA A 193 -24.54 -8.78 -13.58
CA ALA A 193 -24.66 -9.43 -12.28
C ALA A 193 -25.46 -10.74 -12.38
N GLY A 194 -26.52 -10.78 -13.21
CA GLY A 194 -27.29 -11.99 -13.49
C GLY A 194 -26.50 -13.07 -14.25
N VAL A 195 -25.46 -12.69 -14.99
CA VAL A 195 -24.52 -13.63 -15.61
C VAL A 195 -23.48 -14.16 -14.59
N THR A 196 -23.19 -13.40 -13.53
CA THR A 196 -22.21 -13.81 -12.50
C THR A 196 -22.68 -14.87 -11.50
N ASP A 197 -23.95 -15.28 -11.50
CA ASP A 197 -24.42 -16.46 -10.73
C ASP A 197 -23.84 -17.79 -11.27
N PHE A 198 -23.21 -17.78 -12.46
CA PHE A 198 -22.39 -18.87 -12.97
C PHE A 198 -20.90 -18.81 -12.54
N LEU A 199 -20.52 -17.81 -11.74
CA LEU A 199 -19.14 -17.51 -11.34
C LEU A 199 -18.91 -17.50 -9.82
N ALA A 200 -19.79 -18.14 -9.04
CA ALA A 200 -19.43 -18.50 -7.67
C ALA A 200 -18.29 -19.54 -7.72
N PRO A 201 -17.20 -19.40 -6.92
CA PRO A 201 -16.25 -20.48 -6.77
C PRO A 201 -17.00 -21.68 -6.19
N GLU A 202 -16.92 -22.84 -6.85
CA GLU A 202 -17.34 -24.11 -6.24
C GLU A 202 -16.68 -24.18 -4.87
N GLU A 203 -17.51 -24.21 -3.81
CA GLU A 203 -17.04 -24.52 -2.47
C GLU A 203 -16.25 -25.83 -2.55
N ALA A 204 -14.98 -25.77 -2.16
CA ALA A 204 -14.10 -26.92 -2.14
C ALA A 204 -14.77 -28.06 -1.35
N HIS A 205 -15.24 -29.09 -2.05
CA HIS A 205 -15.68 -30.32 -1.43
C HIS A 205 -14.50 -30.91 -0.64
N PRO A 206 -14.66 -31.20 0.67
CA PRO A 206 -13.64 -31.89 1.42
C PRO A 206 -13.53 -33.32 0.86
N VAL A 207 -12.37 -33.63 0.30
CA VAL A 207 -12.00 -35.02 -0.03
C VAL A 207 -11.92 -35.79 1.29
N GLN A 208 -12.80 -36.78 1.43
CA GLN A 208 -12.76 -37.77 2.52
C GLN A 208 -11.68 -38.81 2.26
#